data_AF-A0A2D9RM90-F1
#
_entry.id   AF-A0A2D9RM90-F1
#
_cell.length_a   1.000
_cell.length_b   1.000
_cell.length_c   1.000
_cell.angle_alpha   90.00
_cell.angle_beta   90.00
_cell.angle_gamma   90.00
#
_symmetry.space_group_name_H-M   'P 1'
#
loop_
_entity.id
_entity.type
_entity.pdbx_description
1 polymer ?
#
loop_
_entity_poly.entity_id
_entity_poly.type
_entity_poly.pdbx_seq_one_letter_code
_entity_poly.pdbx_strand_id
1 'polypeptide(L)' 'MTSSELTFQAATQELESILQKLDSDEVNIDSLTVDLERASELINWCRTRLEATRVDVERIVTGLEDD' A
#
# COMPACT_ATOMS: atom_id res chain seq x y z
N MET A 1 -3.46 -18.91 -12.86
CA MET A 1 -2.70 -18.50 -11.65
C MET A 1 -1.87 -17.30 -12.05
N THR A 2 -2.42 -16.10 -11.93
CA THR A 2 -1.69 -14.87 -12.30
C THR A 2 -0.78 -14.51 -11.13
N SER A 3 0.51 -14.45 -11.45
CA SER A 3 1.61 -14.11 -10.55
C SER A 3 1.24 -12.94 -9.65
N SER A 4 1.49 -13.11 -8.36
CA SER A 4 1.04 -12.27 -7.25
C SER A 4 1.75 -10.92 -7.21
N GLU A 5 1.58 -10.09 -8.24
CA GLU A 5 1.97 -8.69 -8.17
C GLU A 5 1.03 -7.97 -7.21
N LEU A 6 1.58 -7.44 -6.11
CA LEU A 6 0.83 -6.65 -5.15
C LEU A 6 0.17 -5.47 -5.88
N THR A 7 -1.16 -5.43 -5.90
CA THR A 7 -1.93 -4.33 -6.49
C THR A 7 -2.26 -3.29 -5.43
N PHE A 8 -2.46 -2.03 -5.83
CA PHE A 8 -2.81 -0.98 -4.88
C PHE A 8 -4.11 -1.32 -4.14
N GLN A 9 -5.08 -1.89 -4.85
CA GLN A 9 -6.31 -2.39 -4.28
C GLN A 9 -6.07 -3.51 -3.26
N ALA A 10 -5.24 -4.50 -3.60
CA ALA A 10 -4.93 -5.60 -2.68
C ALA A 10 -4.22 -5.10 -1.41
N ALA A 11 -3.25 -4.19 -1.55
CA ALA A 11 -2.56 -3.59 -0.41
C ALA A 11 -3.53 -2.81 0.51
N THR A 12 -4.50 -2.11 -0.07
CA THR A 12 -5.51 -1.37 0.69
C THR A 12 -6.46 -2.32 1.43
N GLN A 13 -6.93 -3.39 0.76
CA GLN A 13 -7.76 -4.41 1.40
C GLN A 13 -7.03 -5.13 2.53
N GLU A 14 -5.73 -5.38 2.38
CA GLU A 14 -4.91 -6.00 3.41
C GLU A 14 -4.77 -5.06 4.63
N LEU A 15 -4.56 -3.76 4.41
CA LEU A 15 -4.56 -2.75 5.48
C LEU A 15 -5.91 -2.69 6.22
N GLU A 16 -7.03 -2.73 5.51
CA GLU A 16 -8.37 -2.77 6.13
C GLU A 16 -8.55 -4.03 6.97
N SER A 17 -8.08 -5.19 6.48
CA SER A 17 -8.12 -6.44 7.22
C SER A 17 -7.28 -6.38 8.51
N ILE A 18 -6.10 -5.77 8.45
CA ILE A 18 -5.25 -5.53 9.62
C ILE A 18 -5.97 -4.63 10.63
N LEU A 19 -6.56 -3.52 10.18
CA LEU A 19 -7.34 -2.62 11.06
C LEU A 19 -8.50 -3.35 11.74
N GLN A 20 -9.21 -4.20 11.00
CA GLN A 20 -10.34 -4.97 11.53
C GLN A 20 -9.89 -5.98 12.59
N LYS A 21 -8.71 -6.59 12.41
CA LYS A 21 -8.11 -7.44 13.43
C LYS A 21 -7.75 -6.62 14.66
N LEU A 22 -7.08 -5.48 14.50
CA LEU A 22 -6.67 -4.60 15.61
C LEU A 22 -7.85 -4.12 16.47
N ASP A 23 -9.02 -3.92 15.86
CA ASP A 23 -10.26 -3.51 16.53
C ASP A 23 -11.01 -4.67 17.22
N SER A 24 -10.61 -5.92 16.95
CA SER A 24 -11.26 -7.09 17.55
C SER A 24 -10.85 -7.28 19.02
N ASP A 25 -11.76 -7.81 19.83
CA ASP A 25 -11.57 -7.96 21.28
C ASP A 25 -10.58 -9.10 21.66
N GLU A 26 -10.29 -10.01 20.72
CA GLU A 26 -9.40 -11.18 20.90
C GLU A 26 -7.94 -10.95 20.49
N VAL A 27 -7.50 -9.69 20.51
CA VAL A 27 -6.19 -9.34 19.94
C VAL A 27 -5.05 -9.63 20.92
N ASN A 28 -4.13 -10.47 20.48
CA ASN A 28 -2.90 -10.77 21.21
C ASN A 28 -1.83 -9.70 20.90
N ILE A 29 -1.12 -9.23 21.94
CA ILE A 29 -0.06 -8.21 21.82
C ILE A 29 1.08 -8.62 20.86
N ASP A 30 1.39 -9.92 20.79
CA ASP A 30 2.41 -10.46 19.88
C ASP A 30 1.92 -10.40 18.42
N SER A 31 0.64 -10.72 18.16
CA SER A 31 0.06 -10.57 16.81
C SER A 31 -0.05 -9.11 16.40
N LEU A 32 -0.29 -8.20 17.35
CA LEU A 32 -0.38 -6.76 17.10
C LEU A 32 0.90 -6.22 16.48
N THR A 33 2.05 -6.66 17.00
CA THR A 33 3.37 -6.22 16.53
C THR A 33 3.60 -6.65 15.08
N VAL A 34 3.29 -7.91 14.77
CA VAL A 34 3.42 -8.46 13.41
C VAL A 34 2.48 -7.75 12.42
N ASP A 35 1.22 -7.54 12.80
CA ASP A 35 0.24 -6.84 11.98
C ASP A 35 0.65 -5.37 11.75
N LEU A 36 1.25 -4.71 12.75
CA LEU A 36 1.79 -3.34 12.64
C LEU A 36 3.01 -3.26 11.71
N GLU A 37 3.96 -4.19 11.83
CA GLU A 37 5.10 -4.27 10.93
C GLU A 37 4.62 -4.43 9.49
N ARG A 38 3.66 -5.34 9.27
CA ARG A 38 3.07 -5.57 7.96
C ARG A 38 2.36 -4.35 7.41
N ALA A 39 1.56 -3.66 8.24
CA ALA A 39 0.90 -2.42 7.84
C ALA A 39 1.93 -1.34 7.43
N SER A 40 3.04 -1.22 8.16
CA SER A 40 4.13 -0.30 7.83
C SER A 40 4.74 -0.59 6.46
N GLU A 41 5.00 -1.87 6.15
CA GLU A 41 5.49 -2.29 4.84
C GLU A 41 4.52 -1.91 3.70
N LEU A 42 3.22 -2.19 3.89
CA LEU A 42 2.18 -1.88 2.92
C LEU A 42 2.07 -0.37 2.67
N ILE A 43 2.11 0.43 3.73
CA ILE A 43 2.10 1.90 3.63
C ILE A 43 3.31 2.40 2.83
N ASN A 44 4.50 1.88 3.12
CA ASN A 44 5.71 2.31 2.44
C ASN A 44 5.68 1.95 0.95
N TRP A 45 5.18 0.75 0.64
CA TRP A 45 4.95 0.32 -0.74
C TRP A 45 3.93 1.21 -1.46
N CYS A 46 2.80 1.54 -0.83
CA CYS A 46 1.79 2.43 -1.40
C CYS A 46 2.36 3.82 -1.72
N ARG A 47 3.19 4.37 -0.81
CA ARG A 47 3.85 5.67 -1.00
C ARG A 47 4.81 5.64 -2.18
N THR A 48 5.64 4.60 -2.28
CA THR A 48 6.55 4.39 -3.40
C THR A 48 5.80 4.35 -4.73
N ARG A 49 4.66 3.64 -4.77
CA ARG A 49 3.85 3.55 -6.00
C ARG A 49 3.20 4.88 -6.38
N LEU A 50 2.71 5.63 -5.40
CA LEU A 50 2.16 6.97 -5.60
C LEU A 50 3.22 7.95 -6.14
N GLU A 51 4.43 7.89 -5.59
CA GLU A 51 5.54 8.73 -6.05
C GLU A 51 5.95 8.38 -7.48
N ALA A 52 6.10 7.08 -7.79
CA ALA A 52 6.36 6.64 -9.17
C ALA A 52 5.27 7.10 -10.14
N THR A 53 4.00 7.00 -9.74
CA THR A 53 2.86 7.48 -10.55
C THR A 53 2.92 8.99 -10.75
N ARG A 54 3.26 9.76 -9.72
CA ARG A 54 3.41 11.21 -9.80
C ARG A 54 4.51 11.62 -10.77
N VAL A 55 5.67 10.96 -10.69
CA VAL A 55 6.79 11.21 -11.61
C VAL A 55 6.39 10.91 -13.05
N ASP A 56 5.65 9.83 -13.28
CA ASP A 56 5.20 9.47 -14.62
C ASP A 56 4.21 10.51 -15.19
N VAL A 57 3.28 10.99 -14.36
CA VAL A 57 2.35 12.07 -14.72
C VAL A 57 3.10 13.37 -15.03
N GLU A 58 4.06 13.77 -14.19
CA GLU A 58 4.88 14.97 -14.41
C GLU A 58 5.63 14.88 -15.75
N ARG A 59 6.23 13.72 -16.05
CA ARG A 59 6.90 13.47 -17.33
C ARG A 59 5.97 13.58 -18.53
N ILE A 60 4.73 13.09 -18.41
CA ILE A 60 3.71 13.21 -19.46
C ILE A 60 3.32 14.68 -19.68
N VAL A 61 3.10 15.43 -18.59
CA VAL A 61 2.74 16.85 -18.67
C VAL A 61 3.85 17.67 -19.30
N THR A 62 5.10 17.53 -18.84
CA THR A 62 6.25 18.26 -19.41
C THR A 62 6.46 17.91 -20.89
N GLY A 63 6.24 16.66 -21.28
CA GLY A 63 6.33 16.24 -22.68
C GLY A 63 5.21 16.78 -23.59
N LEU A 64 4.11 17.27 -23.02
CA LEU A 64 3.01 17.93 -23.75
C LEU A 64 3.23 19.44 -23.90
N GLU A 65 4.12 20.05 -23.10
CA GLU A 65 4.45 21.47 -23.15
C GLU A 65 5.61 21.80 -24.12
N ASP A 66 6.32 20.77 -24.61
CA ASP A 66 7.45 20.88 -25.54
C ASP A 66 7.02 20.76 -27.04
N ASP A 67 5.71 20.69 -27.32
CA ASP A 67 5.09 20.69 -28.67
C ASP A 67 4.16 21.91 -28.85
#